data_AF-A0A7J4QAB0-F1
#
_entry.id   AF-A0A7J4QAB0-F1
#
_cell.length_a   1.000
_cell.length_b   1.000
_cell.length_c   1.000
_cell.angle_alpha   90.00
_cell.angle_beta   90.00
_cell.angle_gamma   90.00
#
_symmetry.space_group_name_H-M   'P 1'
#
loop_
_entity.id
_entity.type
_entity.pdbx_description
1 polymer ?
#
loop_
_entity_poly.entity_id
_entity_poly.type
_entity_poly.pdbx_seq_one_letter_code
_entity_poly.pdbx_strand_id
1 'polypeptide(L)'
;MNTQINLRIPESLLLNAKKYAVKHGFGNVQELVKETLREKVFGEPEITPEGLKLIKKLIEVSNKKSLWGTEEELFRKLRERQNGAHSKAR
;
A
#
# COMPACT_ATOMS: atom_id res chain seq x y z
N MET A 1 -13.68 6.18 13.13
CA MET A 1 -13.87 5.15 14.18
C MET A 1 -13.45 3.82 13.60
N ASN A 2 -12.64 3.07 14.33
CA ASN A 2 -12.15 1.77 13.87
C ASN A 2 -12.77 0.72 14.79
N THR A 3 -13.47 -0.26 14.22
CA THR A 3 -14.12 -1.34 14.98
C THR A 3 -13.33 -2.63 14.78
N GLN A 4 -12.95 -3.28 15.86
CA GLN A 4 -12.30 -4.59 15.81
C GLN A 4 -13.35 -5.69 15.73
N ILE A 5 -13.18 -6.62 14.78
CA ILE A 5 -14.04 -7.78 14.59
C ILE A 5 -13.21 -9.03 14.90
N ASN A 6 -13.67 -9.85 15.85
CA ASN A 6 -13.05 -11.15 16.14
C ASN A 6 -13.74 -12.24 15.33
N LEU A 7 -12.98 -12.91 14.46
CA LEU A 7 -13.49 -13.97 13.58
C LEU A 7 -12.89 -15.32 13.97
N ARG A 8 -13.72 -16.36 13.97
CA ARG A 8 -13.25 -17.75 14.02
C ARG A 8 -13.30 -18.31 12.61
N ILE A 9 -12.15 -18.77 12.13
CA ILE A 9 -12.01 -19.39 10.81
C ILE A 9 -11.23 -20.71 10.93
N PRO A 10 -11.48 -21.68 10.04
CA PRO A 10 -10.70 -22.91 10.00
C PRO A 10 -9.21 -22.64 9.79
N GLU A 11 -8.36 -23.45 10.41
CA GLU A 11 -6.91 -23.29 10.31
C GLU A 11 -6.41 -23.41 8.86
N SER A 12 -6.99 -24.35 8.10
CA SER A 12 -6.69 -24.54 6.67
C SER A 12 -6.97 -23.27 5.85
N LEU A 13 -8.06 -22.56 6.16
CA LEU A 13 -8.42 -21.31 5.51
C LEU A 13 -7.45 -20.20 5.90
N LEU A 14 -7.10 -20.07 7.18
CA LEU A 14 -6.13 -19.08 7.65
C LEU A 14 -4.77 -19.28 6.96
N LEU A 15 -4.33 -20.52 6.81
CA LEU A 15 -3.04 -20.85 6.19
C LEU A 15 -3.02 -20.47 4.71
N ASN A 16 -4.11 -20.74 3.99
CA ASN A 16 -4.25 -20.33 2.59
C ASN A 16 -4.39 -18.80 2.45
N ALA A 17 -5.12 -18.14 3.35
CA ALA A 17 -5.25 -16.68 3.37
C ALA A 17 -3.90 -16.00 3.60
N LYS A 18 -3.04 -16.54 4.49
CA LYS A 18 -1.67 -16.04 4.69
C LYS A 18 -0.84 -16.15 3.41
N LYS A 19 -0.86 -17.29 2.74
CA LYS A 19 -0.16 -17.50 1.46
C LYS A 19 -0.67 -16.55 0.38
N TYR A 20 -1.99 -16.37 0.30
CA TYR A 20 -2.61 -15.47 -0.66
C TYR A 20 -2.22 -14.02 -0.41
N ALA A 21 -2.25 -13.59 0.86
CA ALA A 21 -1.87 -12.24 1.28
C ALA A 21 -0.45 -11.89 0.82
N VAL A 22 0.53 -12.75 1.12
CA VAL A 22 1.92 -12.56 0.72
C VAL A 22 2.07 -12.52 -0.81
N LYS A 23 1.43 -13.46 -1.52
CA LYS A 23 1.53 -13.57 -2.98
C LYS A 23 1.01 -12.32 -3.71
N HIS A 24 -0.02 -11.67 -3.18
CA HIS A 24 -0.67 -10.51 -3.81
C HIS A 24 -0.26 -9.18 -3.18
N GLY A 25 0.75 -9.17 -2.30
CA GLY A 25 1.31 -7.93 -1.74
C GLY A 25 0.50 -7.30 -0.62
N PHE A 26 -0.39 -8.04 0.04
CA PHE A 26 -1.05 -7.58 1.26
C PHE A 26 -0.09 -7.70 2.46
N GLY A 27 -0.11 -6.72 3.35
CA GLY A 27 0.74 -6.69 4.54
C GLY A 27 0.39 -7.75 5.58
N ASN A 28 -0.90 -8.11 5.70
CA ASN A 28 -1.34 -9.22 6.54
C ASN A 28 -2.75 -9.74 6.15
N VAL A 29 -3.20 -10.79 6.84
CA VAL A 29 -4.53 -11.40 6.61
C VAL A 29 -5.68 -10.46 6.96
N GLN A 30 -5.53 -9.57 7.95
CA GLN A 30 -6.59 -8.62 8.29
C GLN A 30 -6.79 -7.59 7.17
N GLU A 31 -5.70 -7.15 6.54
CA GLU A 31 -5.76 -6.27 5.37
C GLU A 31 -6.43 -6.95 4.18
N LEU A 32 -6.09 -8.21 3.92
CA LEU A 32 -6.77 -9.03 2.92
C LEU A 32 -8.29 -9.12 3.20
N VAL A 33 -8.68 -9.43 4.43
CA VAL A 33 -10.10 -9.55 4.82
C VAL A 33 -10.82 -8.21 4.66
N LYS A 34 -10.19 -7.11 5.08
CA LYS A 34 -10.75 -5.76 4.95
C LYS A 34 -10.97 -5.39 3.49
N GLU A 35 -10.00 -5.61 2.61
CA GLU A 35 -10.15 -5.30 1.18
C GLU A 35 -11.18 -6.19 0.50
N THR A 36 -11.17 -7.49 0.81
CA THR A 36 -12.17 -8.42 0.28
C THR A 36 -13.60 -8.02 0.71
N LEU A 37 -13.78 -7.63 1.97
CA LEU A 37 -15.07 -7.13 2.46
C LEU A 37 -15.45 -5.80 1.79
N ARG A 38 -14.49 -4.88 1.62
CA ARG A 38 -14.73 -3.61 0.92
C ARG A 38 -15.22 -3.87 -0.51
N GLU A 39 -14.55 -4.73 -1.24
CA GLU A 39 -14.93 -5.09 -2.62
C GLU A 39 -16.32 -5.71 -2.69
N LYS A 40 -16.69 -6.57 -1.74
CA LYS A 40 -18.02 -7.19 -1.73
C LYS A 40 -19.13 -6.24 -1.33
N VAL A 41 -18.86 -5.29 -0.44
CA VAL A 41 -19.87 -4.34 0.06
C VAL A 41 -20.02 -3.13 -0.87
N PHE A 42 -18.91 -2.63 -1.41
CA PHE A 42 -18.87 -1.38 -2.19
C PHE A 42 -18.62 -1.60 -3.68
N GLY A 43 -18.43 -2.84 -4.13
CA GLY A 43 -18.03 -3.16 -5.49
C GLY A 43 -16.53 -3.01 -5.73
N GLU A 44 -16.09 -3.28 -6.96
CA GLU A 44 -14.71 -2.97 -7.35
C GLU A 44 -14.45 -1.47 -7.17
N PRO A 45 -13.28 -1.07 -6.65
CA PRO A 45 -12.92 0.34 -6.65
C PRO A 45 -12.94 0.82 -8.09
N GLU A 46 -13.86 1.73 -8.42
CA GLU A 46 -13.79 2.49 -9.65
C GLU A 46 -12.50 3.30 -9.56
N ILE A 47 -11.41 2.81 -10.15
CA ILE A 47 -10.29 3.69 -10.47
C ILE A 47 -10.89 4.70 -11.45
N THR A 48 -11.19 5.88 -10.94
CA THR A 48 -11.82 6.89 -11.77
C THR A 48 -10.91 7.19 -12.96
N PRO A 49 -11.46 7.55 -14.13
CA PRO A 49 -10.66 7.94 -15.29
C PRO A 49 -9.59 9.00 -14.94
N GLU A 50 -9.90 9.88 -13.98
CA GLU A 50 -8.98 10.87 -13.43
C GLU A 50 -7.82 10.23 -12.68
N GLY A 51 -8.07 9.21 -11.86
CA GLY A 51 -7.05 8.43 -11.16
C GLY A 51 -6.09 7.74 -12.10
N LEU A 52 -6.61 7.11 -13.17
CA LEU A 52 -5.78 6.51 -14.22
C LEU A 52 -4.90 7.55 -14.93
N LYS A 53 -5.46 8.72 -15.23
CA LYS A 53 -4.73 9.83 -15.86
C LYS A 53 -3.61 10.34 -14.96
N LEU A 54 -3.85 10.42 -13.65
CA LEU A 54 -2.86 10.83 -12.66
C LEU A 54 -1.70 9.82 -12.59
N ILE A 55 -2.00 8.53 -12.52
CA ILE A 55 -1.01 7.45 -12.50
C ILE A 55 -0.13 7.50 -13.76
N LYS A 56 -0.74 7.63 -14.95
CA LYS A 56 0.00 7.74 -16.21
C LYS A 56 0.93 8.95 -16.23
N LYS A 57 0.46 10.12 -15.78
CA LYS A 57 1.29 11.32 -15.66
C LYS A 57 2.45 11.14 -14.68
N LEU A 58 2.21 10.48 -13.54
CA LEU A 58 3.25 10.19 -12.55
C LEU A 58 4.33 9.30 -13.14
N ILE A 59 3.96 8.24 -13.87
CA ILE A 59 4.91 7.36 -14.56
C ILE A 59 5.73 8.14 -15.59
N GLU A 60 5.08 8.97 -16.41
CA GLU A 60 5.77 9.81 -17.40
C GLU A 60 6.78 10.77 -16.75
N VAL A 61 6.39 11.45 -15.66
CA VAL A 61 7.28 12.37 -14.94
C VAL A 61 8.44 11.60 -14.30
N SER A 62 8.17 10.44 -13.69
CA SER A 62 9.19 9.59 -13.09
C SER A 62 10.20 9.07 -14.12
N ASN A 63 9.74 8.67 -15.30
CA ASN A 63 10.60 8.29 -16.42
C ASN A 63 11.45 9.46 -16.91
N LYS A 64 10.83 10.62 -17.18
CA LYS A 64 11.55 11.81 -17.67
C LYS A 64 12.62 12.31 -16.69
N LYS A 65 12.36 12.18 -15.40
CA LYS A 65 13.25 12.65 -14.33
C LYS A 65 14.14 11.54 -13.76
N SER A 66 14.12 10.33 -14.35
CA SER A 66 14.84 9.15 -13.86
C SER A 66 14.71 8.96 -12.34
N LEU A 67 13.49 9.05 -11.82
CA LEU A 67 13.20 9.00 -10.37
C LEU A 67 13.12 7.58 -9.81
N TRP A 68 13.36 6.58 -10.64
CA TRP A 68 13.45 5.19 -10.21
C TRP A 68 14.69 5.00 -9.34
N GLY A 69 14.56 4.18 -8.30
CA GLY A 69 15.63 3.88 -7.38
C GLY A 69 15.32 2.64 -6.57
N THR A 70 16.29 2.18 -5.81
CA THR A 70 16.10 1.01 -4.93
C THR A 70 15.38 1.41 -3.64
N GLU A 71 14.84 0.41 -2.95
CA GLU A 71 14.27 0.59 -1.62
C GLU A 71 15.27 1.24 -0.64
N GLU A 72 16.52 0.78 -0.67
CA GLU A 72 17.61 1.31 0.15
C GLU A 72 17.84 2.81 -0.12
N GLU A 73 17.83 3.22 -1.39
CA GLU A 73 17.97 4.63 -1.78
C GLU A 73 16.81 5.49 -1.33
N LEU A 74 15.58 4.97 -1.42
CA LEU A 74 14.38 5.65 -0.94
C LEU A 74 14.47 5.90 0.56
N PHE A 75 14.74 4.85 1.34
CA PHE A 75 14.83 4.97 2.80
C PHE A 75 16.02 5.81 3.25
N ARG A 76 17.15 5.79 2.53
CA ARG A 76 18.26 6.72 2.76
C ARG A 76 17.81 8.18 2.60
N LYS A 77 17.19 8.52 1.47
CA LYS A 77 16.68 9.89 1.20
C LYS A 77 15.63 10.35 2.22
N LEU A 78 14.76 9.44 2.67
CA LEU A 78 13.75 9.75 3.68
C LEU A 78 14.39 10.05 5.05
N ARG A 79 15.39 9.27 5.47
CA ARG A 79 16.15 9.53 6.70
C ARG A 79 16.93 10.84 6.66
N GLU A 80 17.58 11.13 5.53
CA GLU A 80 18.31 12.40 5.32
C GLU A 80 17.38 13.62 5.42
N ARG A 81 16.17 13.55 4.87
CA ARG A 81 15.17 14.63 4.99
C ARG A 81 14.65 14.82 6.41
N GLN A 82 14.48 13.75 7.18
CA GLN A 82 14.08 13.86 8.59
C GLN A 82 15.16 14.54 9.44
N ASN A 83 16.44 14.23 9.18
CA ASN A 83 17.57 14.85 9.87
C ASN A 83 17.79 16.32 9.46
N GLY A 84 17.57 16.66 8.18
CA GLY A 84 17.64 18.05 7.69
C GLY A 84 16.47 18.94 8.14
N ALA A 85 15.33 18.36 8.52
CA ALA A 85 14.22 19.10 9.11
C ALA A 85 14.50 19.52 10.57
N HIS A 86 15.38 18.81 11.29
CA HIS A 86 15.78 19.14 12.65
C HIS A 86 16.89 20.20 12.74
N SER A 87 17.62 20.50 11.65
CA SER A 87 18.68 21.52 11.65
C SER A 87 18.20 22.93 11.29
N LYS A 88 16.98 23.09 10.75
CA LYS A 88 16.36 24.40 10.46
C LYS A 88 15.52 24.96 11.62
N ALA A 89 15.53 24.31 12.78
CA ALA A 89 14.75 24.69 13.97
C ALA A 89 15.61 25.15 15.15
N ARG A 90 16.85 25.59 14.92
CA ARG A 90 17.71 26.25 15.92
C ARG A 90 18.30 27.54 15.36
#